data_AF-B4VC34-F1
#
_entry.id   AF-B4VC34-F1
#
_cell.length_a   1.000
_cell.length_b   1.000
_cell.length_c   1.000
_cell.angle_alpha   90.00
_cell.angle_beta   90.00
_cell.angle_gamma   90.00
#
_symmetry.space_group_name_H-M   'P 1'
#
loop_
_entity.id
_entity.type
_entity.pdbx_description
1 polymer ?
#
loop_
_entity_poly.entity_id
_entity_poly.type
_entity_poly.pdbx_seq_one_letter_code
_entity_poly.pdbx_strand_id
1 'polypeptide(L)'
;MTATASLALRTKLTPTTTVLRAATAALWRPEGLRRRYLRYLAAMHPLVRASVPLLERAAERCAGLDDPGARSLAAYYTRHAEEERDHDTWLLEDLAAAGAGPAAVPHPVVVELAGAQYYRIEHEHPVTLLGYMAVLEGNAPGPRLADRLAEATGLPGGAFRTVREHAELDGGHLDELHRVLDELAPAPARQTAVSVSALHTANLLTRLFLSLAADPGGHP
;
A
#
# COMPACT_ATOMS: atom_id res chain seq x y z
N MET A 1 26.98 9.24 -16.17
CA MET A 1 26.16 8.10 -15.73
C MET A 1 24.70 8.54 -15.73
N THR A 2 23.85 7.88 -16.50
CA THR A 2 22.39 8.11 -16.46
C THR A 2 21.87 7.60 -15.12
N ALA A 3 21.02 8.37 -14.43
CA ALA A 3 20.40 7.91 -13.18
C ALA A 3 19.57 6.65 -13.43
N THR A 4 19.59 5.70 -12.48
CA THR A 4 18.75 4.49 -12.58
C THR A 4 17.26 4.84 -12.42
N ALA A 5 16.37 3.97 -12.89
CA ALA A 5 14.93 4.21 -12.85
C ALA A 5 14.42 4.31 -11.40
N SER A 6 14.95 3.49 -10.50
CA SER A 6 14.66 3.52 -9.07
C SER A 6 15.16 4.80 -8.39
N LEU A 7 16.36 5.29 -8.74
CA LEU A 7 16.87 6.56 -8.23
C LEU A 7 15.96 7.72 -8.67
N ALA A 8 15.58 7.75 -9.95
CA ALA A 8 14.67 8.77 -10.46
C ALA A 8 13.30 8.75 -9.76
N LEU A 9 12.74 7.56 -9.51
CA LEU A 9 11.49 7.40 -8.75
C LEU A 9 11.62 7.95 -7.32
N ARG A 10 12.67 7.54 -6.60
CA ARG A 10 12.94 8.00 -5.23
C ARG A 10 13.09 9.52 -5.15
N THR A 11 13.87 10.11 -6.06
CA THR A 11 14.02 11.57 -6.13
C THR A 11 12.69 12.29 -6.32
N LYS A 12 11.79 11.76 -7.16
CA LYS A 12 10.46 12.34 -7.38
C LYS A 12 9.52 12.18 -6.19
N LEU A 13 9.69 11.13 -5.38
CA LEU A 13 8.89 10.90 -4.18
C LEU A 13 9.34 11.74 -2.98
N THR A 14 10.60 12.20 -2.94
CA THR A 14 11.15 13.02 -1.85
C THR A 14 10.22 14.15 -1.38
N PRO A 15 9.60 14.96 -2.26
CA PRO A 15 8.70 16.03 -1.83
C PRO A 15 7.43 15.53 -1.12
N THR A 16 6.96 14.31 -1.43
CA THR A 16 5.75 13.72 -0.82
C THR A 16 6.03 13.10 0.55
N THR A 17 7.28 12.69 0.81
CA THR A 17 7.68 11.96 2.02
C THR A 17 7.32 12.71 3.30
N THR A 18 7.56 14.03 3.35
CA THR A 18 7.28 14.84 4.56
C THR A 18 5.79 14.88 4.86
N VAL A 19 4.95 15.06 3.84
CA VAL A 19 3.50 15.18 4.02
C VAL A 19 2.89 13.83 4.40
N LEU A 20 3.31 12.75 3.75
CA LEU A 20 2.84 11.41 4.07
C LEU A 20 3.27 11.00 5.49
N ARG A 21 4.52 11.27 5.89
CA ARG A 21 4.97 11.04 7.27
C ARG A 21 4.17 11.83 8.29
N ALA A 22 3.82 13.09 8.00
CA ALA A 22 2.99 13.90 8.88
C ALA A 22 1.55 13.33 8.99
N ALA A 23 0.98 12.84 7.89
CA ALA A 23 -0.33 12.19 7.88
C ALA A 23 -0.32 10.88 8.67
N THR A 24 0.71 10.04 8.49
CA THR A 24 0.93 8.82 9.28
C THR A 24 1.10 9.15 10.76
N ALA A 25 1.86 10.18 11.11
CA ALA A 25 2.00 10.61 12.50
C ALA A 25 0.67 11.11 13.10
N ALA A 26 -0.16 11.79 12.31
CA ALA A 26 -1.49 12.23 12.74
C ALA A 26 -2.43 11.06 13.02
N LEU A 27 -2.37 10.00 12.21
CA LEU A 27 -3.15 8.77 12.39
C LEU A 27 -2.90 8.13 13.76
N TRP A 28 -1.64 8.14 14.21
CA TRP A 28 -1.18 7.47 15.43
C TRP A 28 -1.13 8.36 16.68
N ARG A 29 -1.73 9.56 16.66
CA ARG A 29 -1.82 10.40 17.86
C ARG A 29 -2.55 9.68 19.00
N PRO A 30 -2.21 9.92 20.28
CA PRO A 30 -2.85 9.22 21.40
C PRO A 30 -4.36 9.48 21.55
N GLU A 31 -4.81 10.72 21.33
CA GLU A 31 -6.16 11.17 21.68
C GLU A 31 -7.22 10.53 20.77
N GLY A 32 -7.97 9.54 21.23
CA GLY A 32 -8.96 8.83 20.40
C GLY A 32 -8.35 7.72 19.52
N LEU A 33 -7.12 7.29 19.81
CA LEU A 33 -6.38 6.30 19.03
C LEU A 33 -7.13 4.98 18.84
N ARG A 34 -7.78 4.45 19.89
CA ARG A 34 -8.53 3.18 19.80
C ARG A 34 -9.60 3.21 18.70
N ARG A 35 -10.42 4.27 18.66
CA ARG A 35 -11.45 4.45 17.62
C ARG A 35 -10.82 4.62 16.24
N ARG A 36 -9.75 5.40 16.13
CA ARG A 36 -9.03 5.57 14.86
C ARG A 36 -8.41 4.27 14.36
N TYR A 37 -7.89 3.43 15.25
CA TYR A 37 -7.31 2.15 14.88
C TYR A 37 -8.35 1.20 14.28
N LEU A 38 -9.55 1.14 14.87
CA LEU A 38 -10.67 0.39 14.27
C LEU A 38 -11.04 0.91 12.88
N ARG A 39 -11.10 2.23 12.70
CA ARG A 39 -11.33 2.85 11.38
C ARG A 39 -10.20 2.53 10.39
N TYR A 40 -8.96 2.49 10.88
CA TYR A 40 -7.80 2.10 10.08
C TYR A 40 -7.92 0.65 9.62
N LEU A 41 -8.16 -0.31 10.52
CA LEU A 41 -8.36 -1.72 10.15
C LEU A 41 -9.48 -1.88 9.11
N ALA A 42 -10.62 -1.22 9.34
CA ALA A 42 -11.76 -1.26 8.42
C ALA A 42 -11.46 -0.66 7.03
N ALA A 43 -10.60 0.37 6.96
CA ALA A 43 -10.18 0.97 5.69
C ALA A 43 -9.08 0.15 5.00
N MET A 44 -8.15 -0.44 5.76
CA MET A 44 -7.06 -1.24 5.22
C MET A 44 -7.54 -2.58 4.67
N HIS A 45 -8.55 -3.21 5.26
CA HIS A 45 -9.08 -4.50 4.78
C HIS A 45 -9.42 -4.48 3.28
N PRO A 46 -10.29 -3.58 2.77
CA PRO A 46 -10.58 -3.54 1.34
C PRO A 46 -9.39 -3.08 0.47
N LEU A 47 -8.41 -2.37 1.03
CA LEU A 47 -7.19 -1.98 0.31
C LEU A 47 -6.27 -3.19 0.11
N VAL A 48 -6.01 -3.96 1.17
CA VAL A 48 -5.19 -5.19 1.13
C VAL A 48 -5.87 -6.28 0.31
N ARG A 49 -7.19 -6.43 0.43
CA ARG A 49 -7.98 -7.33 -0.42
C ARG A 49 -7.83 -7.04 -1.91
N ALA A 50 -7.53 -5.78 -2.29
CA ALA A 50 -7.32 -5.41 -3.68
C ALA A 50 -5.93 -5.80 -4.20
N SER A 51 -4.95 -6.10 -3.34
CA SER A 51 -3.56 -6.40 -3.73
C SER A 51 -3.46 -7.59 -4.68
N VAL A 52 -3.99 -8.76 -4.29
CA VAL A 52 -3.90 -9.98 -5.09
C VAL A 52 -4.58 -9.82 -6.46
N PRO A 53 -5.84 -9.34 -6.57
CA PRO A 53 -6.47 -9.10 -7.87
C PRO A 53 -5.72 -8.11 -8.78
N LEU A 54 -5.12 -7.06 -8.21
CA LEU A 54 -4.31 -6.09 -8.97
C LEU A 54 -3.04 -6.74 -9.53
N LEU A 55 -2.34 -7.52 -8.70
CA LEU A 55 -1.13 -8.23 -9.09
C LEU A 55 -1.42 -9.29 -10.16
N GLU A 56 -2.46 -10.10 -9.98
CA GLU A 56 -2.89 -11.10 -10.95
C GLU A 56 -3.32 -10.46 -12.28
N ARG A 57 -4.09 -9.36 -12.25
CA ARG A 57 -4.44 -8.62 -13.47
C ARG A 57 -3.20 -8.06 -14.16
N ALA A 58 -2.29 -7.44 -13.43
CA ALA A 58 -1.06 -6.91 -14.01
C ALA A 58 -0.20 -8.02 -14.63
N ALA A 59 -0.10 -9.19 -13.99
CA ALA A 59 0.58 -10.37 -14.53
C ALA A 59 -0.08 -10.87 -15.83
N GLU A 60 -1.40 -10.96 -15.87
CA GLU A 60 -2.13 -11.36 -17.08
C GLU A 60 -1.91 -10.37 -18.23
N ARG A 61 -2.01 -9.06 -17.94
CA ARG A 61 -1.74 -8.01 -18.95
C ARG A 61 -0.30 -8.07 -19.45
N CYS A 62 0.67 -8.33 -18.58
CA CYS A 62 2.05 -8.55 -18.97
C CYS A 62 2.21 -9.76 -19.91
N ALA A 63 1.52 -10.87 -19.66
CA ALA A 63 1.60 -12.09 -20.48
C ALA A 63 1.08 -11.87 -21.92
N GLY A 64 0.19 -10.90 -22.12
CA GLY A 64 -0.30 -10.50 -23.45
C GLY A 64 0.63 -9.57 -24.24
N LEU A 65 1.76 -9.13 -23.67
CA LEU A 65 2.73 -8.25 -24.32
C LEU A 65 3.90 -9.04 -24.92
N ASP A 66 4.28 -8.70 -26.15
CA ASP A 66 5.49 -9.24 -26.79
C ASP A 66 6.73 -8.43 -26.41
N ASP A 67 7.10 -8.48 -25.13
CA ASP A 67 8.24 -7.78 -24.53
C ASP A 67 8.93 -8.69 -23.51
N PRO A 68 10.26 -8.98 -23.63
CA PRO A 68 10.99 -9.74 -22.62
C PRO A 68 10.88 -9.16 -21.20
N GLY A 69 10.83 -7.83 -21.07
CA GLY A 69 10.64 -7.18 -19.77
C GLY A 69 9.26 -7.48 -19.17
N ALA A 70 8.23 -7.65 -20.01
CA ALA A 70 6.89 -8.01 -19.56
C ALA A 70 6.84 -9.42 -18.95
N ARG A 71 7.61 -10.39 -19.48
CA ARG A 71 7.68 -11.74 -18.88
C ARG A 71 8.29 -11.73 -17.48
N SER A 72 9.40 -11.03 -17.28
CA SER A 72 10.01 -10.88 -15.95
C SER A 72 9.08 -10.16 -14.98
N LEU A 73 8.37 -9.13 -15.46
CA LEU A 73 7.40 -8.39 -14.67
C LEU A 73 6.17 -9.25 -14.31
N ALA A 74 5.68 -10.09 -15.21
CA ALA A 74 4.60 -11.04 -14.93
C ALA A 74 4.99 -12.04 -13.84
N ALA A 75 6.21 -12.59 -13.91
CA ALA A 75 6.74 -13.50 -12.90
C ALA A 75 6.86 -12.82 -11.53
N TYR A 76 7.36 -11.57 -11.50
CA TYR A 76 7.43 -10.77 -10.28
C TYR A 76 6.04 -10.58 -9.66
N TYR A 77 5.04 -10.15 -10.44
CA TYR A 77 3.67 -9.97 -9.92
C TYR A 77 3.01 -11.27 -9.49
N THR A 78 3.26 -12.37 -10.19
CA THR A 78 2.70 -13.69 -9.81
C THR A 78 3.23 -14.12 -8.45
N ARG A 79 4.55 -14.02 -8.23
CA ARG A 79 5.17 -14.34 -6.94
C ARG A 79 4.66 -13.42 -5.83
N HIS A 80 4.61 -12.11 -6.09
CA HIS A 80 4.11 -11.14 -5.10
C HIS A 80 2.63 -11.41 -4.77
N ALA A 81 1.82 -11.86 -5.72
CA ALA A 81 0.43 -12.24 -5.47
C ALA A 81 0.29 -13.50 -4.59
N GLU A 82 1.23 -14.44 -4.70
CA GLU A 82 1.29 -15.61 -3.81
C GLU A 82 1.69 -15.21 -2.39
N GLU A 83 2.65 -14.29 -2.26
CA GLU A 83 3.10 -13.73 -0.97
C GLU A 83 1.99 -12.93 -0.27
N GLU A 84 1.20 -12.13 -1.01
CA GLU A 84 0.10 -11.32 -0.45
C GLU A 84 -1.19 -12.11 -0.17
N ARG A 85 -1.19 -13.42 -0.45
CA ARG A 85 -2.39 -14.24 -0.29
C ARG A 85 -2.81 -14.31 1.18
N ASP A 86 -4.12 -14.21 1.41
CA ASP A 86 -4.76 -14.27 2.73
C ASP A 86 -4.41 -13.12 3.69
N HIS A 87 -3.58 -12.14 3.29
CA HIS A 87 -3.28 -10.95 4.11
C HIS A 87 -4.55 -10.15 4.46
N ASP A 88 -5.57 -10.15 3.60
CA ASP A 88 -6.86 -9.53 3.88
C ASP A 88 -7.65 -10.30 4.95
N THR A 89 -7.50 -11.62 5.00
CA THR A 89 -8.09 -12.47 6.06
C THR A 89 -7.49 -12.14 7.42
N TRP A 90 -6.19 -11.86 7.51
CA TRP A 90 -5.56 -11.42 8.77
C TRP A 90 -6.16 -10.12 9.29
N LEU A 91 -6.52 -9.18 8.40
CA LEU A 91 -7.22 -7.95 8.80
C LEU A 91 -8.64 -8.21 9.30
N LEU A 92 -9.35 -9.22 8.77
CA LEU A 92 -10.65 -9.63 9.30
C LEU A 92 -10.53 -10.23 10.70
N GLU A 93 -9.48 -11.02 10.93
CA GLU A 93 -9.17 -11.57 12.26
C GLU A 93 -8.79 -10.46 13.25
N ASP A 94 -7.97 -9.49 12.84
CA ASP A 94 -7.61 -8.33 13.64
C ASP A 94 -8.86 -7.52 14.03
N LEU A 95 -9.76 -7.27 13.07
CA LEU A 95 -11.04 -6.61 13.33
C LEU A 95 -11.87 -7.38 14.36
N ALA A 96 -12.01 -8.70 14.20
CA ALA A 96 -12.78 -9.54 15.11
C ALA A 96 -12.18 -9.53 16.52
N ALA A 97 -10.85 -9.67 16.64
CA ALA A 97 -10.14 -9.58 17.91
C ALA A 97 -10.30 -8.20 18.57
N ALA A 98 -10.41 -7.14 17.77
CA ALA A 98 -10.67 -5.78 18.25
C ALA A 98 -12.14 -5.52 18.65
N GLY A 99 -13.03 -6.50 18.46
CA GLY A 99 -14.46 -6.39 18.73
C GLY A 99 -15.24 -5.63 17.64
N ALA A 100 -14.71 -5.61 16.42
CA ALA A 100 -15.29 -4.94 15.26
C ALA A 100 -15.50 -5.92 14.09
N GLY A 101 -16.20 -5.46 13.05
CA GLY A 101 -16.37 -6.18 11.80
C GLY A 101 -15.92 -5.34 10.60
N PRO A 102 -15.84 -5.93 9.40
CA PRO A 102 -15.51 -5.20 8.19
C PRO A 102 -16.54 -4.12 7.90
N ALA A 103 -16.11 -3.02 7.27
CA ALA A 103 -17.03 -1.99 6.80
C ALA A 103 -17.95 -2.54 5.70
N ALA A 104 -19.25 -2.29 5.81
CA ALA A 104 -20.23 -2.66 4.78
C ALA A 104 -19.98 -1.92 3.45
N VAL A 105 -19.48 -0.68 3.53
CA VAL A 105 -19.12 0.16 2.39
C VAL A 105 -17.65 0.56 2.53
N PRO A 106 -16.78 0.27 1.54
CA PRO A 106 -15.38 0.68 1.58
C PRO A 106 -15.23 2.21 1.64
N HIS A 107 -14.16 2.67 2.28
CA HIS A 107 -13.81 4.08 2.28
C HIS A 107 -13.60 4.58 0.84
N PRO A 108 -14.15 5.74 0.43
CA PRO A 108 -14.09 6.19 -0.97
C PRO A 108 -12.65 6.32 -1.50
N VAL A 109 -11.73 6.82 -0.68
CA VAL A 109 -10.31 6.93 -1.06
C VAL A 109 -9.66 5.56 -1.28
N VAL A 110 -10.12 4.49 -0.61
CA VAL A 110 -9.61 3.13 -0.84
C VAL A 110 -10.09 2.62 -2.20
N VAL A 111 -11.33 2.93 -2.58
CA VAL A 111 -11.85 2.65 -3.92
C VAL A 111 -11.07 3.43 -4.98
N GLU A 112 -10.76 4.71 -4.73
CA GLU A 112 -9.91 5.52 -5.61
C GLU A 112 -8.50 4.91 -5.76
N LEU A 113 -7.88 4.46 -4.66
CA LEU A 113 -6.55 3.84 -4.66
C LEU A 113 -6.51 2.60 -5.55
N ALA A 114 -7.41 1.64 -5.34
CA ALA A 114 -7.47 0.41 -6.12
C ALA A 114 -7.93 0.65 -7.57
N GLY A 115 -8.99 1.45 -7.75
CA GLY A 115 -9.59 1.72 -9.06
C GLY A 115 -8.63 2.43 -10.02
N ALA A 116 -7.80 3.35 -9.51
CA ALA A 116 -6.78 4.01 -10.33
C ALA A 116 -5.74 3.01 -10.87
N GLN A 117 -5.43 1.95 -10.12
CA GLN A 117 -4.48 0.94 -10.57
C GLN A 117 -5.08 0.05 -11.66
N TYR A 118 -6.34 -0.39 -11.50
CA TYR A 118 -7.05 -1.10 -12.56
C TYR A 118 -7.06 -0.32 -13.87
N TYR A 119 -7.41 0.98 -13.81
CA TYR A 119 -7.43 1.82 -15.01
C TYR A 119 -6.06 1.86 -15.71
N ARG A 120 -4.97 2.05 -14.96
CA ARG A 120 -3.62 2.13 -15.53
C ARG A 120 -3.13 0.77 -16.06
N ILE A 121 -3.45 -0.33 -15.38
CA ILE A 121 -3.11 -1.69 -15.83
C ILE A 121 -3.79 -1.98 -17.17
N GLU A 122 -5.07 -1.63 -17.31
CA GLU A 122 -5.85 -1.93 -18.51
C GLU A 122 -5.58 -0.97 -19.67
N HIS A 123 -5.41 0.32 -19.39
CA HIS A 123 -5.41 1.38 -20.40
C HIS A 123 -4.07 2.10 -20.58
N GLU A 124 -3.09 1.89 -19.70
CA GLU A 124 -1.73 2.41 -19.86
C GLU A 124 -0.74 1.25 -20.06
N HIS A 125 -0.17 0.73 -18.97
CA HIS A 125 0.80 -0.36 -19.01
C HIS A 125 0.93 -0.99 -17.63
N PRO A 126 1.01 -2.34 -17.48
CA PRO A 126 1.06 -2.99 -16.17
C PRO A 126 2.21 -2.53 -15.26
N VAL A 127 3.35 -2.11 -15.84
CA VAL A 127 4.50 -1.53 -15.11
C VAL A 127 4.13 -0.37 -14.18
N THR A 128 3.03 0.35 -14.43
CA THR A 128 2.59 1.46 -13.56
C THR A 128 2.26 1.00 -12.14
N LEU A 129 1.90 -0.27 -11.96
CA LEU A 129 1.61 -0.84 -10.65
C LEU A 129 2.84 -0.78 -9.71
N LEU A 130 4.07 -0.82 -10.26
CA LEU A 130 5.29 -0.65 -9.46
C LEU A 130 5.32 0.70 -8.72
N GLY A 131 4.71 1.75 -9.27
CA GLY A 131 4.63 3.05 -8.60
C GLY A 131 3.72 3.01 -7.38
N TYR A 132 2.59 2.29 -7.47
CA TYR A 132 1.67 2.08 -6.35
C TYR A 132 2.34 1.24 -5.26
N MET A 133 2.94 0.11 -5.63
CA MET A 133 3.65 -0.78 -4.70
C MET A 133 4.79 -0.04 -4.00
N ALA A 134 5.62 0.73 -4.71
CA ALA A 134 6.73 1.49 -4.12
C ALA A 134 6.29 2.43 -2.97
N VAL A 135 5.07 2.96 -3.02
CA VAL A 135 4.53 3.80 -1.94
C VAL A 135 4.01 2.96 -0.79
N LEU A 136 3.35 1.83 -1.05
CA LEU A 136 2.83 0.98 0.02
C LEU A 136 3.95 0.27 0.80
N GLU A 137 4.84 -0.44 0.11
CA GLU A 137 6.00 -1.10 0.73
C GLU A 137 6.91 -0.06 1.40
N GLY A 138 7.12 1.11 0.77
CA GLY A 138 7.95 2.16 1.35
C GLY A 138 7.38 2.88 2.56
N ASN A 139 6.14 2.57 2.96
CA ASN A 139 5.47 3.16 4.13
C ASN A 139 4.83 2.10 5.03
N ALA A 140 5.35 0.87 5.03
CA ALA A 140 4.90 -0.16 5.93
C ALA A 140 5.10 0.18 7.42
N PRO A 141 4.32 -0.44 8.32
CA PRO A 141 4.50 -0.29 9.75
C PRO A 141 5.92 -0.60 10.22
N GLY A 142 6.48 0.27 11.08
CA GLY A 142 7.74 -0.04 11.75
C GLY A 142 7.58 -1.16 12.80
N PRO A 143 8.66 -1.87 13.14
CA PRO A 143 8.62 -3.10 13.96
C PRO A 143 8.07 -2.91 15.37
N ARG A 144 8.07 -1.69 15.90
CA ARG A 144 7.54 -1.37 17.24
C ARG A 144 6.12 -0.81 17.23
N LEU A 145 5.48 -0.68 16.05
CA LEU A 145 4.18 -0.03 15.96
C LEU A 145 3.09 -0.87 16.64
N ALA A 146 3.08 -2.18 16.40
CA ALA A 146 2.09 -3.09 16.99
C ALA A 146 2.07 -3.00 18.53
N ASP A 147 3.24 -3.08 19.17
CA ASP A 147 3.33 -3.01 20.63
C ASP A 147 2.90 -1.65 21.20
N ARG A 148 3.27 -0.55 20.53
CA ARG A 148 2.83 0.80 20.93
C ARG A 148 1.32 0.97 20.79
N LEU A 149 0.73 0.45 19.72
CA LEU A 149 -0.72 0.51 19.52
C LEU A 149 -1.44 -0.35 20.56
N ALA A 150 -0.93 -1.53 20.89
CA ALA A 150 -1.49 -2.39 21.92
C ALA A 150 -1.52 -1.68 23.29
N GLU A 151 -0.38 -1.11 23.70
CA GLU A 151 -0.27 -0.35 24.95
C GLU A 151 -1.23 0.84 24.99
N ALA A 152 -1.28 1.64 23.91
CA ALA A 152 -2.05 2.87 23.88
C ALA A 152 -3.57 2.66 23.69
N THR A 153 -4.00 1.54 23.11
CA THR A 153 -5.43 1.28 22.83
C THR A 153 -6.07 0.31 23.82
N GLY A 154 -5.28 -0.50 24.53
CA GLY A 154 -5.77 -1.57 25.40
C GLY A 154 -6.56 -2.66 24.64
N LEU A 155 -6.30 -2.83 23.34
CA LEU A 155 -6.86 -3.93 22.55
C LEU A 155 -6.06 -5.22 22.78
N PRO A 156 -6.68 -6.40 22.62
CA PRO A 156 -5.97 -7.66 22.75
C PRO A 156 -4.89 -7.80 21.68
N GLY A 157 -3.83 -8.56 21.97
CA GLY A 157 -2.70 -8.75 21.05
C GLY A 157 -3.09 -9.27 19.67
N GLY A 158 -4.15 -10.08 19.59
CA GLY A 158 -4.70 -10.60 18.33
C GLY A 158 -5.32 -9.53 17.42
N ALA A 159 -5.49 -8.28 17.87
CA ALA A 159 -5.93 -7.17 17.03
C ALA A 159 -4.79 -6.53 16.21
N PHE A 160 -3.55 -7.02 16.37
CA PHE A 160 -2.34 -6.42 15.79
C PHE A 160 -1.52 -7.41 14.98
N ARG A 161 -2.09 -8.56 14.58
CA ARG A 161 -1.38 -9.59 13.82
C ARG A 161 -0.86 -9.00 12.52
N THR A 162 -1.72 -8.37 11.71
CA THR A 162 -1.33 -7.84 10.40
C THR A 162 -0.20 -6.83 10.52
N VAL A 163 -0.31 -5.88 11.47
CA VAL A 163 0.72 -4.84 11.66
C VAL A 163 2.06 -5.45 12.10
N ARG A 164 2.03 -6.54 12.88
CA ARG A 164 3.23 -7.23 13.36
C ARG A 164 3.88 -8.05 12.26
N GLU A 165 3.12 -8.93 11.62
CA GLU A 165 3.61 -9.80 10.55
C GLU A 165 4.13 -8.97 9.36
N HIS A 166 3.42 -7.91 8.97
CA HIS A 166 3.88 -7.04 7.88
C HIS A 166 5.21 -6.35 8.24
N ALA A 167 5.42 -5.96 9.50
CA ALA A 167 6.68 -5.34 9.92
C ALA A 167 7.86 -6.34 9.98
N GLU A 168 7.59 -7.63 10.17
CA GLU A 168 8.59 -8.71 10.21
C GLU A 168 8.92 -9.24 8.80
N LEU A 169 7.94 -9.25 7.90
CA LEU A 169 8.06 -9.72 6.51
C LEU A 169 8.65 -8.64 5.58
N ASP A 170 8.37 -7.36 5.81
CA ASP A 170 8.69 -6.27 4.87
C ASP A 170 10.13 -5.72 4.96
N GLY A 171 11.11 -6.58 5.24
CA GLY A 171 12.52 -6.17 5.27
C GLY A 171 13.13 -5.87 3.90
N GLY A 172 12.48 -6.28 2.80
CA GLY A 172 13.12 -6.32 1.48
C GLY A 172 12.23 -6.10 0.25
N HIS A 173 10.91 -5.96 0.36
CA HIS A 173 10.05 -5.81 -0.82
C HIS A 173 10.36 -4.54 -1.60
N LEU A 174 10.55 -3.42 -0.90
CA LEU A 174 10.90 -2.16 -1.55
C LEU A 174 12.26 -2.24 -2.28
N ASP A 175 13.24 -2.91 -1.69
CA ASP A 175 14.56 -3.08 -2.31
C ASP A 175 14.50 -4.02 -3.52
N GLU A 176 13.72 -5.08 -3.43
CA GLU A 176 13.43 -5.95 -4.56
C GLU A 176 12.72 -5.19 -5.68
N LEU A 177 11.71 -4.40 -5.36
CA LEU A 177 10.99 -3.58 -6.33
C LEU A 177 11.93 -2.61 -7.05
N HIS A 178 12.83 -1.95 -6.30
CA HIS A 178 13.82 -1.07 -6.90
C HIS A 178 14.77 -1.81 -7.85
N ARG A 179 15.20 -3.02 -7.47
CA ARG A 179 16.02 -3.89 -8.32
C ARG A 179 15.27 -4.28 -9.60
N VAL A 180 14.02 -4.71 -9.49
CA VAL A 180 13.16 -5.02 -10.64
C VAL A 180 13.00 -3.81 -11.56
N LEU A 181 12.75 -2.62 -11.01
CA LEU A 181 12.60 -1.40 -11.80
C LEU A 181 13.90 -1.00 -12.54
N ASP A 182 15.06 -1.22 -11.92
CA ASP A 182 16.35 -0.97 -12.55
C ASP A 182 16.72 -2.00 -13.61
N GLU A 183 16.41 -3.28 -13.39
CA GLU A 183 16.61 -4.37 -14.35
C GLU A 183 15.71 -4.22 -15.59
N LEU A 184 14.44 -3.83 -15.38
CA LEU A 184 13.51 -3.56 -16.48
C LEU A 184 13.93 -2.37 -17.33
N ALA A 185 14.64 -1.40 -16.75
CA ALA A 185 15.05 -0.13 -17.35
C ALA A 185 13.99 0.46 -18.31
N PRO A 186 12.76 0.75 -17.86
CA PRO A 186 11.66 1.09 -18.76
C PRO A 186 11.98 2.31 -19.63
N ALA A 187 11.37 2.42 -20.81
CA ALA A 187 11.48 3.62 -21.63
C ALA A 187 11.02 4.89 -20.85
N PRO A 188 11.53 6.10 -21.17
CA PRO A 188 11.24 7.31 -20.40
C PRO A 188 9.75 7.60 -20.15
N ALA A 189 8.89 7.31 -21.12
CA ALA A 189 7.44 7.44 -20.98
C ALA A 189 6.87 6.50 -19.90
N ARG A 190 7.30 5.23 -19.87
CA ARG A 190 6.91 4.24 -18.85
C ARG A 190 7.47 4.62 -17.47
N GLN A 191 8.70 5.10 -17.38
CA GLN A 191 9.25 5.62 -16.11
C GLN A 191 8.44 6.80 -15.57
N THR A 192 7.97 7.67 -16.47
CA THR A 192 7.10 8.79 -16.11
C THR A 192 5.76 8.29 -15.60
N ALA A 193 5.14 7.31 -16.27
CA ALA A 193 3.89 6.69 -15.83
C ALA A 193 4.01 6.03 -14.44
N VAL A 194 5.11 5.31 -14.17
CA VAL A 194 5.43 4.77 -12.83
C VAL A 194 5.52 5.90 -11.80
N SER A 195 6.22 7.00 -12.13
CA SER A 195 6.37 8.13 -11.21
C SER A 195 5.03 8.81 -10.91
N VAL A 196 4.18 9.00 -11.92
CA VAL A 196 2.83 9.57 -11.77
C VAL A 196 1.95 8.63 -10.95
N SER A 197 2.05 7.32 -11.16
CA SER A 197 1.36 6.32 -10.35
C SER A 197 1.74 6.43 -8.87
N ALA A 198 3.04 6.54 -8.58
CA ALA A 198 3.55 6.69 -7.22
C ALA A 198 3.12 8.01 -6.58
N LEU A 199 3.28 9.15 -7.26
CA LEU A 199 2.85 10.46 -6.74
C LEU A 199 1.35 10.51 -6.47
N HIS A 200 0.54 9.93 -7.36
CA HIS A 200 -0.90 9.83 -7.17
C HIS A 200 -1.24 8.97 -5.94
N THR A 201 -0.56 7.82 -5.79
CA THR A 201 -0.73 6.92 -4.65
C THR A 201 -0.35 7.60 -3.34
N ALA A 202 0.79 8.30 -3.28
CA ALA A 202 1.22 9.04 -2.10
C ALA A 202 0.21 10.13 -1.70
N ASN A 203 -0.36 10.84 -2.68
CA ASN A 203 -1.43 11.82 -2.43
C ASN A 203 -2.71 11.16 -1.89
N LEU A 204 -3.18 10.08 -2.49
CA LEU A 204 -4.37 9.37 -2.03
C LEU A 204 -4.18 8.74 -0.64
N LEU A 205 -3.02 8.13 -0.38
CA LEU A 205 -2.70 7.55 0.92
C LEU A 205 -2.61 8.64 2.00
N THR A 206 -2.02 9.80 1.67
CA THR A 206 -2.04 10.99 2.55
C THR A 206 -3.47 11.42 2.86
N ARG A 207 -4.34 11.54 1.84
CA ARG A 207 -5.76 11.89 2.03
C ARG A 207 -6.48 10.88 2.92
N LEU A 208 -6.23 9.58 2.72
CA LEU A 208 -6.80 8.51 3.53
C LEU A 208 -6.38 8.68 5.00
N PHE A 209 -5.08 8.77 5.27
CA PHE A 209 -4.57 8.87 6.64
C PHE A 209 -5.03 10.15 7.34
N LEU A 210 -5.09 11.29 6.64
CA LEU A 210 -5.65 12.52 7.21
C LEU A 210 -7.16 12.40 7.49
N SER A 211 -7.92 11.72 6.62
CA SER A 211 -9.36 11.48 6.84
C SER A 211 -9.62 10.55 8.04
N LEU A 212 -8.78 9.54 8.22
CA LEU A 212 -8.83 8.65 9.38
C LEU A 212 -8.37 9.36 10.66
N ALA A 213 -7.34 10.21 10.55
CA ALA A 213 -6.82 11.02 11.65
C ALA A 213 -7.80 12.09 12.12
N ALA A 214 -8.60 12.65 11.19
CA ALA A 214 -9.66 13.58 11.51
C ALA A 214 -10.62 12.92 12.50
N ASP A 215 -10.67 13.49 13.70
CA ASP A 215 -11.65 13.13 14.70
C ASP A 215 -13.00 13.68 14.22
N PRO A 216 -14.03 12.84 13.96
CA PRO A 216 -15.37 13.36 13.66
C PRO A 216 -16.02 14.02 14.89
N GLY A 217 -15.25 14.46 15.89
CA GLY A 217 -15.65 15.14 17.11
C GLY A 217 -17.05 15.74 17.08
N GLY A 218 -17.99 15.05 17.71
CA GLY A 218 -19.31 15.55 18.08
C GLY A 218 -20.46 15.02 17.22
N HIS A 219 -21.26 14.12 17.79
CA HIS A 219 -22.41 14.56 18.59
C HIS A 219 -22.58 13.64 19.82
N PRO A 220 -23.16 14.14 20.92
CA PRO A 220 -23.57 13.32 22.06
C PRO A 220 -24.57 12.23 21.69
#